data_AF-A0A6I3LLP6-F1
#
_entry.id   AF-A0A6I3LLP6-F1
#
_cell.length_a   1.000
_cell.length_b   1.000
_cell.length_c   1.000
_cell.angle_alpha   90.00
_cell.angle_beta   90.00
_cell.angle_gamma   90.00
#
_symmetry.space_group_name_H-M   'P 1'
#
loop_
_entity.id
_entity.type
_entity.pdbx_description
1 polymer ?
#
loop_
_entity_poly.entity_id
_entity_poly.type
_entity_poly.pdbx_seq_one_letter_code
_entity_poly.pdbx_strand_id
1 'polypeptide(L)'
;MKKILMLFLLGISSFFLWTCSKDSDSDERENAKLFVEVNAYDVKVGEKVYFTVTANNIAIKDAKLYMREQQISNPYQFKEEGVYNVFARKSGYDQSDNVTIRVVSDNIQAIDLTVDKSSIYVGETVTFSAKTGNDILSNVTIKDQNGSQVEGVKWTANQSGKFKFVATKDGYKMSRTVEVEVKERPKGEPNTIYINNKVYTIDTNRTLLYAETIKGADDVDLVKLNKTTTSEGEVITFATYFIDVVSEDFAVEGNTVVSGAIARIWKVIIQEENPEVAIYPGENEMLEIDLQGLIVSSDHQETMNTNDIKKFSVLLRDFIDHNGFVSLNVINTFAGVIYDGRVQSMMSYDVTESRANLSLEFKDNRKTVQFSKDYFKTLTFPKEYKKLESRKLLSK
;
A
#
# COMPACT_ATOMS: atom_id res chain seq x y z
N MET A 1 -45.73 22.97 6.49
CA MET A 1 -46.19 22.14 7.62
C MET A 1 -45.00 21.29 8.06
N LYS A 2 -44.10 21.79 8.92
CA LYS A 2 -44.09 21.63 10.40
C LYS A 2 -44.37 20.19 10.87
N LYS A 3 -43.34 19.61 11.52
CA LYS A 3 -43.34 18.48 12.48
C LYS A 3 -43.06 17.07 11.93
N ILE A 4 -41.77 16.74 11.77
CA ILE A 4 -41.24 15.42 12.15
C ILE A 4 -39.88 15.66 12.82
N LEU A 5 -39.92 15.90 14.13
CA LEU A 5 -38.77 15.90 15.04
C LEU A 5 -39.24 15.16 16.29
N MET A 6 -38.33 14.41 16.90
CA MET A 6 -38.33 14.04 18.32
C MET A 6 -38.91 12.66 18.67
N LEU A 7 -38.08 11.62 18.52
CA LEU A 7 -38.25 10.38 19.29
C LEU A 7 -36.94 9.58 19.35
N PHE A 8 -36.03 9.98 20.25
CA PHE A 8 -34.98 9.12 20.82
C PHE A 8 -34.34 9.86 22.01
N LEU A 9 -35.08 10.01 23.12
CA LEU A 9 -34.50 10.40 24.40
C LEU A 9 -35.47 10.08 25.54
N LEU A 10 -35.63 8.80 25.89
CA LEU A 10 -36.29 8.37 27.11
C LEU A 10 -35.93 6.90 27.37
N GLY A 11 -35.03 6.70 28.33
CA GLY A 11 -34.65 5.37 28.80
C GLY A 11 -33.27 5.37 29.41
N ILE A 12 -33.17 5.81 30.66
CA ILE A 12 -32.39 5.20 31.75
C ILE A 12 -32.78 6.01 33.00
N SER A 13 -33.83 5.55 33.66
CA SER A 13 -34.12 5.86 35.05
C SER A 13 -33.76 4.63 35.88
N SER A 14 -33.05 4.90 36.97
CA SER A 14 -33.05 4.13 38.22
C SER A 14 -32.60 2.67 38.19
N PHE A 15 -31.33 2.47 38.56
CA PHE A 15 -30.97 1.53 39.64
C PHE A 15 -30.00 2.24 40.60
N PHE A 16 -30.54 2.69 41.73
CA PHE A 16 -29.76 2.87 42.95
C PHE A 16 -29.65 1.50 43.61
N LEU A 17 -28.45 0.95 43.68
CA LEU A 17 -28.06 0.09 44.78
C LEU A 17 -26.74 0.60 45.33
N TRP A 18 -26.83 1.09 46.57
CA TRP A 18 -25.71 1.24 47.47
C TRP A 18 -24.97 -0.09 47.60
N THR A 19 -23.68 -0.05 47.32
CA THR A 19 -22.69 -0.86 48.03
C THR A 19 -21.55 0.08 48.38
N CYS A 20 -21.51 0.40 49.67
CA CYS A 20 -20.47 1.16 50.33
C CYS A 20 -19.46 0.13 50.82
N SER A 21 -18.35 -0.06 50.10
CA SER A 21 -17.15 -0.67 50.67
C SER A 21 -16.13 0.45 50.81
N LYS A 22 -15.93 0.86 52.08
CA LYS A 22 -14.78 1.65 52.50
C LYS A 22 -13.56 0.76 52.35
N ASP A 23 -12.71 1.07 51.38
CA ASP A 23 -11.29 0.80 51.50
C ASP A 23 -10.51 2.05 51.09
N SER A 24 -9.54 2.34 51.92
CA SER A 24 -8.64 3.48 51.89
C SER A 24 -7.68 3.37 50.70
N ASP A 25 -7.96 4.10 49.63
CA ASP A 25 -6.99 4.38 48.57
C ASP A 25 -6.69 5.88 48.53
N SER A 26 -5.45 6.18 48.90
CA SER A 26 -4.79 7.46 48.72
C SER A 26 -4.70 7.82 47.22
N ASP A 27 -5.31 8.95 46.85
CA ASP A 27 -4.82 9.95 45.90
C ASP A 27 -4.23 9.54 44.53
N GLU A 28 -4.77 8.53 43.84
CA GLU A 28 -4.50 8.33 42.39
C GLU A 28 -5.34 9.23 41.46
N ARG A 29 -6.10 10.20 42.00
CA ARG A 29 -6.93 11.12 41.19
C ARG A 29 -6.28 12.48 40.91
N GLU A 30 -5.13 12.79 41.49
CA GLU A 30 -4.41 14.01 41.13
C GLU A 30 -3.83 13.84 39.71
N ASN A 31 -4.24 14.74 38.80
CA ASN A 31 -3.70 14.92 37.43
C ASN A 31 -4.35 14.10 36.28
N ALA A 32 -5.59 13.62 36.43
CA ALA A 32 -6.31 13.11 35.25
C ALA A 32 -6.68 14.26 34.28
N LYS A 33 -6.44 14.09 32.98
CA LYS A 33 -6.81 15.08 31.94
C LYS A 33 -8.31 15.07 31.65
N LEU A 34 -8.91 16.26 31.63
CA LEU A 34 -10.30 16.43 31.21
C LEU A 34 -10.44 16.32 29.69
N PHE A 35 -11.56 15.77 29.24
CA PHE A 35 -11.99 15.74 27.84
C PHE A 35 -13.36 16.41 27.74
N VAL A 36 -13.56 17.20 26.68
CA VAL A 36 -14.83 17.85 26.37
C VAL A 36 -15.38 17.23 25.10
N GLU A 37 -16.59 16.71 25.18
CA GLU A 37 -17.39 16.29 24.03
C GLU A 37 -18.51 17.30 23.80
N VAL A 38 -18.85 17.53 22.54
CA VAL A 38 -19.94 18.44 22.14
C VAL A 38 -20.97 17.68 21.32
N ASN A 39 -22.24 18.06 21.46
CA ASN A 39 -23.30 17.47 20.66
C ASN A 39 -23.27 17.91 19.19
N ALA A 40 -22.67 19.07 18.89
CA ALA A 40 -22.50 19.60 17.53
C ALA A 40 -21.31 20.56 17.45
N TYR A 41 -20.52 20.45 16.39
CA TYR A 41 -19.36 21.32 16.11
C TYR A 41 -19.72 22.51 15.21
N ASP A 42 -20.81 22.43 14.44
CA ASP A 42 -21.38 23.54 13.67
C ASP A 42 -22.81 23.81 14.15
N VAL A 43 -23.06 25.01 14.67
CA VAL A 43 -24.37 25.39 15.20
C VAL A 43 -24.82 26.73 14.67
N LYS A 44 -26.13 26.94 14.61
CA LYS A 44 -26.67 28.23 14.21
C LYS A 44 -26.60 29.23 15.35
N VAL A 45 -26.48 30.51 15.02
CA VAL A 45 -26.69 31.58 16.00
C VAL A 45 -28.02 31.35 16.71
N GLY A 46 -27.98 31.32 18.04
CA GLY A 46 -29.14 31.07 18.88
C GLY A 46 -29.45 29.60 19.16
N GLU A 47 -28.75 28.62 18.59
CA GLU A 47 -28.87 27.23 19.00
C GLU A 47 -28.12 26.94 20.30
N LYS A 48 -28.62 25.96 21.06
CA LYS A 48 -28.02 25.51 22.33
C LYS A 48 -27.04 24.37 22.06
N VAL A 49 -25.81 24.53 22.53
CA VAL A 49 -24.76 23.51 22.53
C VAL A 49 -24.66 22.87 23.89
N TYR A 50 -24.62 21.55 23.90
CA TYR A 50 -24.48 20.73 25.09
C TYR A 50 -23.09 20.14 25.12
N PHE A 51 -22.47 20.24 26.29
CA PHE A 51 -21.11 19.76 26.54
C PHE A 51 -21.15 18.61 27.54
N THR A 52 -20.32 17.60 27.33
CA THR A 52 -20.05 16.55 28.32
C THR A 52 -18.59 16.63 28.69
N VAL A 53 -18.28 16.73 29.99
CA VAL A 53 -16.90 16.72 30.48
C VAL A 53 -16.62 15.37 31.12
N THR A 54 -15.57 14.69 30.68
CA THR A 54 -15.14 13.39 31.21
C THR A 54 -13.67 13.42 31.63
N ALA A 55 -13.28 12.50 32.51
CA ALA A 55 -11.89 12.11 32.73
C ALA A 55 -11.87 10.59 32.85
N ASN A 56 -10.96 9.93 32.12
CA ASN A 56 -10.89 8.46 32.06
C ASN A 56 -12.27 7.82 31.75
N ASN A 57 -13.02 8.40 30.80
CA ASN A 57 -14.37 7.98 30.38
C ASN A 57 -15.46 8.07 31.47
N ILE A 58 -15.20 8.77 32.58
CA ILE A 58 -16.18 9.02 33.64
C ILE A 58 -16.60 10.49 33.62
N ALA A 59 -17.90 10.76 33.65
CA ALA A 59 -18.45 12.11 33.64
C ALA A 59 -18.10 12.90 34.91
N ILE A 60 -17.62 14.13 34.73
CA ILE A 60 -17.18 15.03 35.80
C ILE A 60 -18.19 16.17 35.99
N LYS A 61 -19.15 15.98 36.89
CA LYS A 61 -20.32 16.87 37.04
C LYS A 61 -19.98 18.32 37.44
N ASP A 62 -18.93 18.53 38.24
CA ASP A 62 -18.57 19.87 38.74
C ASP A 62 -17.46 20.56 37.92
N ALA A 63 -17.12 20.02 36.75
CA ALA A 63 -16.20 20.71 35.85
C ALA A 63 -16.85 21.97 35.29
N LYS A 64 -16.08 23.06 35.20
CA LYS A 64 -16.53 24.34 34.66
C LYS A 64 -16.03 24.49 33.24
N LEU A 65 -16.89 24.97 32.35
CA LEU A 65 -16.56 25.25 30.95
C LEU A 65 -16.17 26.71 30.79
N TYR A 66 -15.19 26.95 29.92
CA TYR A 66 -14.63 28.27 29.66
C TYR A 66 -14.52 28.50 28.17
N MET A 67 -14.74 29.75 27.79
CA MET A 67 -14.44 30.27 26.47
C MET A 67 -13.56 31.49 26.66
N ARG A 68 -12.30 31.42 26.20
CA ARG A 68 -11.22 32.30 26.69
C ARG A 68 -11.12 32.18 28.22
N GLU A 69 -11.24 33.27 28.97
CA GLU A 69 -11.19 33.25 30.45
C GLU A 69 -12.57 33.36 31.10
N GLN A 70 -13.64 33.44 30.31
CA GLN A 70 -15.00 33.58 30.82
C GLN A 70 -15.65 32.21 30.99
N GLN A 71 -16.15 31.93 32.20
CA GLN A 71 -16.95 30.74 32.45
C GLN A 71 -18.27 30.82 31.67
N ILE A 72 -18.66 29.74 31.00
CA ILE A 72 -19.92 29.62 30.25
C ILE A 72 -20.88 28.63 30.89
N SER A 73 -22.17 28.72 30.56
CA SER A 73 -23.21 27.79 31.01
C SER A 73 -23.21 26.50 30.18
N ASN A 74 -23.86 25.44 30.70
CA ASN A 74 -24.17 24.23 29.94
C ASN A 74 -25.66 23.90 30.11
N PRO A 75 -26.49 23.98 29.05
CA PRO A 75 -26.11 24.32 27.68
C PRO A 75 -25.67 25.79 27.50
N TYR A 76 -24.87 26.05 26.46
CA TYR A 76 -24.48 27.40 26.04
C TYR A 76 -25.19 27.79 24.74
N GLN A 77 -25.54 29.07 24.59
CA GLN A 77 -26.19 29.61 23.40
C GLN A 77 -25.33 30.74 22.83
N PHE A 78 -24.79 30.54 21.64
CA PHE A 78 -23.97 31.53 20.96
C PHE A 78 -24.85 32.62 20.32
N LYS A 79 -24.47 33.88 20.49
CA LYS A 79 -25.24 35.05 20.01
C LYS A 79 -24.74 35.65 18.71
N GLU A 80 -23.51 35.32 18.34
CA GLU A 80 -22.83 35.87 17.18
C GLU A 80 -22.20 34.72 16.40
N GLU A 81 -21.97 34.96 15.11
CA GLU A 81 -21.21 34.05 14.26
C GLU A 81 -19.74 34.10 14.62
N GLY A 82 -19.05 32.97 14.47
CA GLY A 82 -17.62 32.92 14.74
C GLY A 82 -17.10 31.53 15.02
N VAL A 83 -15.80 31.47 15.28
CA VAL A 83 -15.10 30.25 15.72
C VAL A 83 -14.75 30.42 17.19
N TYR A 84 -15.23 29.50 18.02
CA TYR A 84 -15.13 29.56 19.46
C TYR A 84 -14.37 28.34 19.99
N ASN A 85 -13.35 28.57 20.81
CA ASN A 85 -12.62 27.52 21.50
C ASN A 85 -13.16 27.38 22.93
N VAL A 86 -13.66 26.19 23.25
CA VAL A 86 -14.20 25.85 24.56
C VAL A 86 -13.33 24.79 25.22
N PHE A 87 -13.03 24.96 26.50
CA PHE A 87 -12.29 23.98 27.30
C PHE A 87 -12.89 23.88 28.70
N ALA A 88 -12.51 22.84 29.46
CA ALA A 88 -12.97 22.61 30.82
C ALA A 88 -11.84 22.71 31.85
N ARG A 89 -12.16 23.19 33.06
CA ARG A 89 -11.28 23.19 34.25
C ARG A 89 -12.00 22.62 35.47
N LYS A 90 -11.26 21.87 36.29
CA LYS A 90 -11.67 21.45 37.65
C LYS A 90 -10.42 21.31 38.52
N SER A 91 -10.48 21.75 39.78
CA SER A 91 -9.37 21.54 40.72
C SER A 91 -9.10 20.04 40.92
N GLY A 92 -7.81 19.66 40.92
CA GLY A 92 -7.37 18.26 40.97
C GLY A 92 -7.28 17.57 39.60
N TYR A 93 -7.62 18.24 38.50
CA TYR A 93 -7.56 17.70 37.13
C TYR A 93 -6.73 18.61 36.22
N ASP A 94 -6.11 18.01 35.21
CA ASP A 94 -5.50 18.77 34.12
C ASP A 94 -6.59 19.36 33.22
N GLN A 95 -6.34 20.58 32.73
CA GLN A 95 -7.24 21.27 31.81
C GLN A 95 -7.44 20.43 30.54
N SER A 96 -8.66 20.46 29.98
CA SER A 96 -8.90 19.84 28.68
C SER A 96 -8.17 20.57 27.55
N ASP A 97 -8.02 19.87 26.43
CA ASP A 97 -7.75 20.53 25.16
C ASP A 97 -8.94 21.39 24.73
N ASN A 98 -8.70 22.32 23.80
CA ASN A 98 -9.76 23.14 23.22
C ASN A 98 -10.60 22.30 22.25
N VAL A 99 -11.92 22.40 22.40
CA VAL A 99 -12.89 22.00 21.38
C VAL A 99 -13.31 23.24 20.60
N THR A 100 -13.16 23.18 19.28
CA THR A 100 -13.54 24.28 18.38
C THR A 100 -14.97 24.10 17.89
N ILE A 101 -15.82 25.09 18.17
CA ILE A 101 -17.21 25.19 17.69
C ILE A 101 -17.30 26.33 16.68
N ARG A 102 -17.93 26.09 15.54
CA ARG A 102 -18.24 27.12 14.55
C ARG A 102 -19.71 27.49 14.61
N VAL A 103 -19.98 28.78 14.78
CA VAL A 103 -21.33 29.34 14.83
C VAL A 103 -21.58 30.10 13.54
N VAL A 104 -22.71 29.83 12.91
CA VAL A 104 -23.01 30.30 11.56
C VAL A 104 -24.42 30.87 11.44
N SER A 105 -24.65 31.72 10.44
CA SER A 105 -26.01 32.18 10.10
C SER A 105 -26.88 31.05 9.56
N ASP A 106 -28.20 31.24 9.65
CA ASP A 106 -29.19 30.31 9.12
C ASP A 106 -29.04 30.03 7.61
N ASN A 107 -28.55 31.02 6.84
CA ASN A 107 -28.56 31.03 5.38
C ASN A 107 -27.31 30.48 4.70
N ILE A 108 -26.33 29.96 5.45
CA ILE A 108 -25.13 29.42 4.79
C ILE A 108 -25.38 28.04 4.17
N GLN A 109 -24.85 27.84 2.97
CA GLN A 109 -24.99 26.60 2.21
C GLN A 109 -24.11 25.50 2.82
N ALA A 110 -24.53 24.24 2.66
CA ALA A 110 -23.73 23.08 3.09
C ALA A 110 -22.77 22.65 1.99
N ILE A 111 -21.60 22.14 2.41
CA ILE A 111 -20.66 21.47 1.52
C ILE A 111 -21.14 20.04 1.29
N ASP A 112 -21.24 19.64 0.03
CA ASP A 112 -21.39 18.25 -0.37
C ASP A 112 -20.01 17.68 -0.73
N LEU A 113 -19.46 16.87 0.18
CA LEU A 113 -18.17 16.21 -0.02
C LEU A 113 -18.42 14.83 -0.63
N THR A 114 -17.69 14.53 -1.69
CA THR A 114 -17.70 13.24 -2.37
C THR A 114 -16.28 12.72 -2.54
N VAL A 115 -16.15 11.41 -2.71
CA VAL A 115 -14.88 10.73 -2.99
C VAL A 115 -15.05 9.89 -4.24
N ASP A 116 -14.00 9.81 -5.06
CA ASP A 116 -14.00 8.99 -6.29
C ASP A 116 -14.09 7.49 -6.01
N LYS A 117 -13.52 7.03 -4.88
CA LYS A 117 -13.55 5.64 -4.42
C LYS A 117 -13.87 5.56 -2.93
N SER A 118 -14.86 4.75 -2.56
CA SER A 118 -15.21 4.51 -1.15
C SER A 118 -14.51 3.30 -0.53
N SER A 119 -13.81 2.48 -1.32
CA SER A 119 -13.03 1.32 -0.87
C SER A 119 -11.74 1.23 -1.69
N ILE A 120 -10.60 1.17 -1.01
CA ILE A 120 -9.24 1.12 -1.58
C ILE A 120 -8.33 0.20 -0.75
N TYR A 121 -7.11 -0.05 -1.21
CA TYR A 121 -6.06 -0.74 -0.47
C TYR A 121 -5.02 0.21 0.12
N VAL A 122 -4.28 -0.27 1.12
CA VAL A 122 -3.10 0.45 1.63
C VAL A 122 -2.16 0.82 0.47
N GLY A 123 -1.73 2.08 0.42
CA GLY A 123 -0.89 2.67 -0.61
C GLY A 123 -1.66 3.32 -1.76
N GLU A 124 -2.97 3.08 -1.90
CA GLU A 124 -3.78 3.74 -2.92
C GLU A 124 -4.21 5.15 -2.51
N THR A 125 -4.52 5.97 -3.52
CA THR A 125 -4.99 7.34 -3.36
C THR A 125 -6.47 7.46 -3.73
N VAL A 126 -7.21 8.25 -2.94
CA VAL A 126 -8.53 8.76 -3.31
C VAL A 126 -8.45 10.26 -3.59
N THR A 127 -9.39 10.75 -4.41
CA THR A 127 -9.56 12.17 -4.70
C THR A 127 -10.91 12.64 -4.22
N PHE A 128 -10.92 13.72 -3.43
CA PHE A 128 -12.12 14.35 -2.94
C PHE A 128 -12.62 15.45 -3.87
N SER A 129 -13.93 15.62 -3.95
CA SER A 129 -14.59 16.75 -4.61
C SER A 129 -15.62 17.36 -3.69
N ALA A 130 -15.60 18.69 -3.57
CA ALA A 130 -16.53 19.45 -2.75
C ALA A 130 -17.40 20.35 -3.61
N LYS A 131 -18.71 20.32 -3.39
CA LYS A 131 -19.69 21.15 -4.11
C LYS A 131 -20.65 21.85 -3.17
N THR A 132 -21.36 22.83 -3.69
CA THR A 132 -22.55 23.37 -3.03
C THR A 132 -23.62 23.63 -4.09
N GLY A 133 -24.76 22.93 -3.98
CA GLY A 133 -25.68 22.85 -5.11
C GLY A 133 -24.97 22.33 -6.37
N ASN A 134 -24.93 23.16 -7.41
CA ASN A 134 -24.27 22.81 -8.68
C ASN A 134 -22.84 23.35 -8.81
N ASP A 135 -22.39 24.18 -7.87
CA ASP A 135 -21.11 24.86 -7.96
C ASP A 135 -19.99 24.03 -7.30
N ILE A 136 -18.84 23.93 -7.97
CA ILE A 136 -17.64 23.30 -7.43
C ILE A 136 -16.95 24.27 -6.48
N LEU A 137 -16.63 23.82 -5.28
CA LEU A 137 -15.91 24.61 -4.29
C LEU A 137 -14.40 24.36 -4.40
N SER A 138 -13.65 25.40 -4.76
CA SER A 138 -12.20 25.44 -4.64
C SER A 138 -11.76 25.81 -3.21
N ASN A 139 -10.50 25.53 -2.86
CA ASN A 139 -9.87 25.89 -1.58
C ASN A 139 -10.64 25.39 -0.34
N VAL A 140 -11.20 24.18 -0.43
CA VAL A 140 -11.77 23.51 0.74
C VAL A 140 -10.66 22.86 1.56
N THR A 141 -10.81 22.89 2.89
CA THR A 141 -9.93 22.15 3.79
C THR A 141 -10.58 20.82 4.13
N ILE A 142 -9.90 19.71 3.86
CA ILE A 142 -10.36 18.37 4.20
C ILE A 142 -9.67 17.92 5.46
N LYS A 143 -10.43 17.39 6.42
CA LYS A 143 -9.92 16.89 7.70
C LYS A 143 -10.34 15.45 7.92
N ASP A 144 -9.47 14.67 8.55
CA ASP A 144 -9.81 13.34 9.06
C ASP A 144 -10.62 13.42 10.38
N GLN A 145 -11.00 12.26 10.92
CA GLN A 145 -11.74 12.16 12.18
C GLN A 145 -10.98 12.66 13.42
N ASN A 146 -9.66 12.81 13.33
CA ASN A 146 -8.82 13.36 14.40
C ASN A 146 -8.62 14.88 14.22
N GLY A 147 -9.19 15.47 13.17
CA GLY A 147 -9.02 16.88 12.82
C GLY A 147 -7.73 17.19 12.04
N SER A 148 -6.94 16.18 11.68
CA SER A 148 -5.72 16.34 10.88
C SER A 148 -6.10 16.72 9.45
N GLN A 149 -5.43 17.75 8.92
CA GLN A 149 -5.69 18.20 7.57
C GLN A 149 -5.05 17.26 6.53
N VAL A 150 -5.83 16.92 5.50
CA VAL A 150 -5.32 16.27 4.28
C VAL A 150 -4.65 17.33 3.41
N GLU A 151 -3.48 17.00 2.86
CA GLU A 151 -2.76 17.90 1.95
C GLU A 151 -3.47 17.96 0.58
N GLY A 152 -4.07 19.11 0.27
CA GLY A 152 -4.85 19.30 -0.95
C GLY A 152 -6.16 18.51 -0.97
N VAL A 153 -6.46 17.86 -2.09
CA VAL A 153 -7.71 17.08 -2.30
C VAL A 153 -7.46 15.59 -2.51
N LYS A 154 -6.21 15.13 -2.32
CA LYS A 154 -5.82 13.73 -2.50
C LYS A 154 -5.38 13.17 -1.17
N TRP A 155 -5.79 11.95 -0.87
CA TRP A 155 -5.37 11.25 0.33
C TRP A 155 -4.88 9.84 -0.03
N THR A 156 -3.67 9.52 0.39
CA THR A 156 -3.08 8.19 0.21
C THR A 156 -3.14 7.44 1.52
N ALA A 157 -3.75 6.25 1.50
CA ALA A 157 -3.86 5.43 2.69
C ALA A 157 -2.52 4.79 3.04
N ASN A 158 -2.10 4.87 4.30
CA ASN A 158 -0.87 4.24 4.79
C ASN A 158 -1.12 3.07 5.76
N GLN A 159 -2.38 2.83 6.12
CA GLN A 159 -2.83 1.75 6.99
C GLN A 159 -4.25 1.35 6.64
N SER A 160 -4.62 0.10 6.93
CA SER A 160 -5.97 -0.41 6.75
C SER A 160 -6.91 0.10 7.85
N GLY A 161 -8.21 0.09 7.58
CA GLY A 161 -9.24 0.55 8.49
C GLY A 161 -10.32 1.37 7.78
N LYS A 162 -11.24 1.92 8.56
CA LYS A 162 -12.27 2.86 8.06
C LYS A 162 -11.88 4.28 8.45
N PHE A 163 -11.78 5.14 7.45
CA PHE A 163 -11.34 6.52 7.62
C PHE A 163 -12.47 7.46 7.27
N LYS A 164 -12.74 8.41 8.15
CA LYS A 164 -13.83 9.37 8.00
C LYS A 164 -13.25 10.75 7.72
N PHE A 165 -13.85 11.43 6.75
CA PHE A 165 -13.42 12.74 6.28
C PHE A 165 -14.57 13.73 6.28
N VAL A 166 -14.24 14.99 6.57
CA VAL A 166 -15.15 16.14 6.44
C VAL A 166 -14.44 17.26 5.71
N ALA A 167 -15.21 18.10 5.02
CA ALA A 167 -14.72 19.31 4.38
C ALA A 167 -15.24 20.54 5.11
N THR A 168 -14.37 21.52 5.30
CA THR A 168 -14.66 22.81 5.91
C THR A 168 -14.22 23.95 4.99
N LYS A 169 -15.00 25.03 4.94
CA LYS A 169 -14.66 26.27 4.25
C LYS A 169 -15.38 27.44 4.92
N ASP A 170 -14.70 28.57 5.08
CA ASP A 170 -15.31 29.77 5.67
C ASP A 170 -16.54 30.21 4.88
N GLY A 171 -17.63 30.50 5.60
CA GLY A 171 -18.93 30.83 5.01
C GLY A 171 -19.79 29.64 4.59
N TYR A 172 -19.37 28.37 4.80
CA TYR A 172 -20.12 27.17 4.38
C TYR A 172 -20.25 26.15 5.49
N LYS A 173 -21.45 25.57 5.73
CA LYS A 173 -21.62 24.51 6.74
C LYS A 173 -20.70 23.35 6.42
N MET A 174 -20.06 22.79 7.45
CA MET A 174 -19.21 21.61 7.30
C MET A 174 -19.96 20.52 6.55
N SER A 175 -19.23 19.76 5.72
CA SER A 175 -19.84 18.67 4.98
C SER A 175 -20.36 17.58 5.90
N ARG A 176 -21.21 16.72 5.34
CA ARG A 176 -21.42 15.39 5.93
C ARG A 176 -20.11 14.60 5.89
N THR A 177 -20.00 13.63 6.79
CA THR A 177 -18.87 12.71 6.82
C THR A 177 -18.91 11.77 5.62
N VAL A 178 -17.79 11.65 4.93
CA VAL A 178 -17.53 10.61 3.92
C VAL A 178 -16.63 9.56 4.55
N GLU A 179 -16.97 8.28 4.36
CA GLU A 179 -16.16 7.15 4.83
C GLU A 179 -15.43 6.52 3.65
N VAL A 180 -14.12 6.25 3.83
CA VAL A 180 -13.29 5.47 2.92
C VAL A 180 -12.83 4.23 3.68
N GLU A 181 -13.17 3.05 3.16
CA GLU A 181 -12.65 1.79 3.65
C GLU A 181 -11.29 1.51 3.01
N VAL A 182 -10.27 1.29 3.83
CA VAL A 182 -8.95 0.84 3.40
C VAL A 182 -8.75 -0.60 3.82
N LYS A 183 -8.53 -1.47 2.86
CA LYS A 183 -8.22 -2.88 3.09
C LYS A 183 -6.72 -3.08 3.19
N GLU A 184 -6.30 -4.03 4.04
CA GLU A 184 -4.95 -4.55 3.89
C GLU A 184 -4.83 -5.14 2.49
N ARG A 185 -3.67 -4.93 1.86
CA ARG A 185 -3.33 -5.73 0.69
C ARG A 185 -3.27 -7.19 1.14
N PRO A 186 -3.68 -8.15 0.30
CA PRO A 186 -3.44 -9.55 0.59
C PRO A 186 -1.97 -9.71 0.95
N LYS A 187 -1.66 -10.07 2.20
CA LYS A 187 -0.38 -10.67 2.55
C LYS A 187 -0.46 -12.02 1.87
N GLY A 188 0.02 -12.10 0.63
CA GLY A 188 -0.26 -13.25 -0.22
C GLY A 188 0.12 -14.53 0.52
N GLU A 189 -0.76 -15.53 0.44
CA GLU A 189 -0.41 -16.87 0.86
C GLU A 189 0.71 -17.37 -0.08
N PRO A 190 1.63 -18.23 0.39
CA PRO A 190 2.58 -18.88 -0.48
C PRO A 190 1.87 -19.51 -1.67
N ASN A 191 2.51 -19.46 -2.84
CA ASN A 191 2.00 -20.01 -4.09
C ASN A 191 0.71 -19.33 -4.57
N THR A 192 0.67 -18.01 -4.49
CA THR A 192 -0.37 -17.17 -5.11
C THR A 192 0.19 -16.12 -6.07
N ILE A 193 -0.56 -15.89 -7.15
CA ILE A 193 -0.48 -14.66 -7.94
C ILE A 193 -1.71 -13.84 -7.55
N TYR A 194 -1.57 -12.55 -7.30
CA TYR A 194 -2.73 -11.68 -7.13
C TYR A 194 -2.63 -10.50 -8.07
N ILE A 195 -3.78 -10.12 -8.62
CA ILE A 195 -3.92 -9.00 -9.55
C ILE A 195 -5.20 -8.28 -9.16
N ASN A 196 -5.05 -7.02 -8.76
CA ASN A 196 -6.06 -6.23 -8.10
C ASN A 196 -6.63 -7.00 -6.88
N ASN A 197 -7.90 -7.41 -6.98
CA ASN A 197 -8.62 -8.09 -5.89
C ASN A 197 -8.80 -9.58 -6.17
N LYS A 198 -8.24 -10.09 -7.28
CA LYS A 198 -8.29 -11.49 -7.67
C LYS A 198 -7.02 -12.18 -7.19
N VAL A 199 -7.21 -13.38 -6.65
CA VAL A 199 -6.12 -14.26 -6.22
C VAL A 199 -6.20 -15.52 -7.07
N TYR A 200 -5.07 -15.93 -7.62
CA TYR A 200 -4.90 -17.11 -8.44
C TYR A 200 -3.96 -18.08 -7.72
N THR A 201 -4.38 -19.33 -7.58
CA THR A 201 -3.53 -20.41 -7.05
C THR A 201 -2.49 -20.78 -8.10
N ILE A 202 -1.22 -20.82 -7.70
CA ILE A 202 -0.13 -21.20 -8.60
C ILE A 202 -0.11 -22.71 -8.84
N ASP A 203 0.02 -23.11 -10.10
CA ASP A 203 0.38 -24.49 -10.43
C ASP A 203 1.88 -24.69 -10.23
N THR A 204 2.23 -25.19 -9.06
CA THR A 204 3.64 -25.43 -8.70
C THR A 204 4.34 -26.43 -9.63
N ASN A 205 3.60 -27.25 -10.39
CA ASN A 205 4.17 -28.18 -11.37
C ASN A 205 4.41 -27.51 -12.72
N ARG A 206 3.95 -26.28 -12.96
CA ARG A 206 4.16 -25.56 -14.22
C ARG A 206 5.13 -24.39 -14.08
N THR A 207 5.77 -24.25 -12.92
CA THR A 207 6.80 -23.23 -12.70
C THR A 207 8.08 -23.61 -13.45
N LEU A 208 8.54 -22.70 -14.31
CA LEU A 208 9.69 -22.91 -15.18
C LEU A 208 10.69 -21.79 -15.02
N LEU A 209 11.96 -22.14 -14.84
CA LEU A 209 13.08 -21.21 -14.95
C LEU A 209 13.62 -21.28 -16.37
N TYR A 210 13.99 -20.15 -16.94
CA TYR A 210 14.54 -20.06 -18.29
C TYR A 210 15.89 -19.36 -18.27
N ALA A 211 16.79 -19.83 -19.13
CA ALA A 211 18.00 -19.11 -19.51
C ALA A 211 17.83 -18.60 -20.95
N GLU A 212 18.26 -17.37 -21.22
CA GLU A 212 18.42 -16.94 -22.62
C GLU A 212 19.55 -17.76 -23.27
N THR A 213 19.25 -18.41 -24.39
CA THR A 213 20.19 -19.26 -25.11
C THR A 213 20.31 -18.88 -26.58
N ILE A 214 21.38 -19.34 -27.23
CA ILE A 214 21.50 -19.35 -28.70
C ILE A 214 21.90 -20.73 -29.21
N LYS A 215 21.69 -21.01 -30.49
CA LYS A 215 22.12 -22.26 -31.12
C LYS A 215 23.61 -22.23 -31.44
N GLY A 216 24.32 -23.22 -30.90
CA GLY A 216 25.72 -23.50 -31.18
C GLY A 216 25.90 -24.39 -32.41
N ALA A 217 27.10 -24.95 -32.56
CA ALA A 217 27.31 -26.06 -33.48
C ALA A 217 26.42 -27.24 -33.06
N ASP A 218 25.99 -28.05 -34.03
CA ASP A 218 25.19 -29.26 -33.80
C ASP A 218 23.85 -29.06 -33.05
N ASP A 219 23.23 -27.87 -33.18
CA ASP A 219 21.91 -27.51 -32.61
C ASP A 219 21.85 -27.49 -31.06
N VAL A 220 23.01 -27.40 -30.43
CA VAL A 220 23.16 -27.32 -28.98
C VAL A 220 22.70 -25.93 -28.46
N ASP A 221 21.98 -25.88 -27.34
CA ASP A 221 21.52 -24.63 -26.71
C ASP A 221 22.55 -23.98 -25.79
N LEU A 222 23.19 -22.91 -26.22
CA LEU A 222 24.27 -22.23 -25.51
C LEU A 222 23.75 -21.09 -24.65
N VAL A 223 24.16 -20.98 -23.37
CA VAL A 223 23.81 -19.78 -22.58
C VAL A 223 24.36 -18.55 -23.26
N LYS A 224 23.48 -17.59 -23.52
CA LYS A 224 23.83 -16.35 -24.20
C LYS A 224 24.54 -15.42 -23.22
N LEU A 225 25.75 -15.01 -23.58
CA LEU A 225 26.47 -13.96 -22.87
C LEU A 225 26.26 -12.63 -23.56
N ASN A 226 25.68 -11.69 -22.82
CA ASN A 226 25.48 -10.32 -23.24
C ASN A 226 26.61 -9.45 -22.68
N LYS A 227 26.96 -8.37 -23.40
CA LYS A 227 27.89 -7.34 -22.92
C LYS A 227 27.20 -5.98 -22.88
N THR A 228 27.48 -5.19 -21.86
CA THR A 228 27.03 -3.80 -21.76
C THR A 228 28.08 -2.94 -21.07
N THR A 229 28.01 -1.63 -21.29
CA THR A 229 28.91 -0.66 -20.65
C THR A 229 28.20 0.02 -19.49
N THR A 230 28.85 0.10 -18.31
CA THR A 230 28.32 0.82 -17.15
C THR A 230 28.36 2.33 -17.38
N SER A 231 27.73 3.12 -16.50
CA SER A 231 27.82 4.58 -16.55
C SER A 231 29.25 5.11 -16.37
N GLU A 232 30.18 4.27 -15.90
CA GLU A 232 31.59 4.62 -15.66
C GLU A 232 32.50 4.16 -16.81
N GLY A 233 31.94 3.54 -17.85
CA GLY A 233 32.70 3.09 -19.03
C GLY A 233 33.22 1.66 -18.94
N GLU A 234 32.93 0.92 -17.86
CA GLU A 234 33.37 -0.47 -17.70
C GLU A 234 32.49 -1.42 -18.52
N VAL A 235 33.09 -2.43 -19.15
CA VAL A 235 32.35 -3.46 -19.88
C VAL A 235 32.07 -4.62 -18.94
N ILE A 236 30.79 -4.94 -18.74
CA ILE A 236 30.35 -6.10 -17.97
C ILE A 236 29.77 -7.16 -18.90
N THR A 237 30.05 -8.42 -18.59
CA THR A 237 29.46 -9.59 -19.25
C THR A 237 28.39 -10.16 -18.32
N PHE A 238 27.23 -10.56 -18.86
CA PHE A 238 26.13 -11.09 -18.06
C PHE A 238 25.29 -12.11 -18.82
N ALA A 239 24.63 -12.99 -18.08
CA ALA A 239 23.60 -13.91 -18.58
C ALA A 239 22.23 -13.50 -18.02
N THR A 240 21.18 -13.68 -18.83
CA THR A 240 19.80 -13.33 -18.46
C THR A 240 19.01 -14.59 -18.18
N TYR A 241 18.28 -14.57 -17.06
CA TYR A 241 17.38 -15.62 -16.64
C TYR A 241 16.01 -15.03 -16.32
N PHE A 242 14.97 -15.83 -16.44
CA PHE A 242 13.64 -15.44 -15.96
C PHE A 242 12.85 -16.66 -15.49
N ILE A 243 11.96 -16.44 -14.53
CA ILE A 243 11.04 -17.47 -14.06
C ILE A 243 9.62 -17.14 -14.50
N ASP A 244 8.93 -18.14 -15.02
CA ASP A 244 7.49 -18.11 -15.22
C ASP A 244 6.80 -18.89 -14.11
N VAL A 245 5.86 -18.21 -13.47
CA VAL A 245 4.96 -18.78 -12.49
C VAL A 245 3.54 -18.62 -13.05
N VAL A 246 2.80 -19.71 -13.20
CA VAL A 246 1.45 -19.69 -13.79
C VAL A 246 0.42 -20.20 -12.81
N SER A 247 -0.82 -19.73 -12.93
CA SER A 247 -1.93 -20.27 -12.16
C SER A 247 -2.41 -21.63 -12.67
N GLU A 248 -3.12 -22.38 -11.81
CA GLU A 248 -3.74 -23.68 -12.15
C GLU A 248 -4.67 -23.59 -13.37
N ASP A 249 -5.43 -22.50 -13.46
CA ASP A 249 -6.37 -22.21 -14.53
C ASP A 249 -5.75 -21.43 -15.70
N PHE A 250 -4.41 -21.27 -15.75
CA PHE A 250 -3.74 -20.51 -16.79
C PHE A 250 -3.88 -21.17 -18.17
N ALA A 251 -4.53 -20.44 -19.07
CA ALA A 251 -4.73 -20.83 -20.46
C ALA A 251 -4.47 -19.64 -21.41
N VAL A 252 -3.91 -19.95 -22.57
CA VAL A 252 -3.61 -18.98 -23.63
C VAL A 252 -4.28 -19.39 -24.94
N GLU A 253 -4.75 -18.41 -25.70
CA GLU A 253 -5.23 -18.57 -27.08
C GLU A 253 -4.44 -17.62 -27.97
N GLY A 254 -3.56 -18.19 -28.81
CA GLY A 254 -2.55 -17.40 -29.52
C GLY A 254 -1.64 -16.66 -28.55
N ASN A 255 -1.62 -15.33 -28.62
CA ASN A 255 -0.80 -14.45 -27.77
C ASN A 255 -1.59 -13.81 -26.62
N THR A 256 -2.84 -14.23 -26.39
CA THR A 256 -3.71 -13.65 -25.36
C THR A 256 -3.95 -14.65 -24.25
N VAL A 257 -3.83 -14.19 -23.00
CA VAL A 257 -4.25 -14.97 -21.83
C VAL A 257 -5.77 -14.97 -21.79
N VAL A 258 -6.39 -16.16 -21.84
CA VAL A 258 -7.86 -16.30 -21.85
C VAL A 258 -8.41 -16.71 -20.48
N SER A 259 -7.57 -17.28 -19.62
CA SER A 259 -7.90 -17.65 -18.23
C SER A 259 -6.65 -17.65 -17.35
N GLY A 260 -6.84 -17.42 -16.06
CA GLY A 260 -5.77 -17.43 -15.06
C GLY A 260 -4.80 -16.25 -15.14
N ALA A 261 -3.59 -16.47 -14.64
CA ALA A 261 -2.52 -15.49 -14.61
C ALA A 261 -1.13 -16.13 -14.79
N ILE A 262 -0.20 -15.33 -15.29
CA ILE A 262 1.23 -15.64 -15.36
C ILE A 262 2.04 -14.48 -14.78
N ALA A 263 3.04 -14.78 -13.98
CA ALA A 263 4.07 -13.85 -13.52
C ALA A 263 5.42 -14.28 -14.10
N ARG A 264 6.05 -13.38 -14.87
CA ARG A 264 7.40 -13.53 -15.41
C ARG A 264 8.34 -12.57 -14.71
N ILE A 265 9.35 -13.05 -13.99
CA ILE A 265 10.31 -12.21 -13.26
C ILE A 265 11.72 -12.44 -13.81
N TRP A 266 12.42 -11.36 -14.19
CA TRP A 266 13.75 -11.41 -14.79
C TRP A 266 14.85 -11.13 -13.76
N LYS A 267 15.98 -11.82 -13.94
CA LYS A 267 17.23 -11.67 -13.19
C LYS A 267 18.40 -11.73 -14.16
N VAL A 268 19.46 -10.99 -13.88
CA VAL A 268 20.75 -11.15 -14.57
C VAL A 268 21.81 -11.60 -13.59
N ILE A 269 22.75 -12.38 -14.10
CA ILE A 269 23.91 -12.86 -13.36
C ILE A 269 25.16 -12.31 -14.05
N ILE A 270 25.94 -11.51 -13.31
CA ILE A 270 27.23 -11.00 -13.79
C ILE A 270 28.20 -12.17 -13.96
N GLN A 271 28.87 -12.18 -15.10
CA GLN A 271 29.80 -13.22 -15.52
C GLN A 271 31.22 -12.65 -15.61
N GLU A 272 32.20 -13.53 -15.56
CA GLU A 272 33.58 -13.18 -15.93
C GLU A 272 33.67 -12.77 -17.42
N GLU A 273 34.73 -12.07 -17.82
CA GLU A 273 34.84 -11.52 -19.19
C GLU A 273 34.91 -12.62 -20.27
N ASN A 274 35.41 -13.80 -19.92
CA ASN A 274 35.49 -14.99 -20.77
C ASN A 274 35.34 -16.26 -19.89
N PRO A 275 34.13 -16.55 -19.38
CA PRO A 275 33.94 -17.68 -18.49
C PRO A 275 34.19 -18.98 -19.25
N GLU A 276 34.86 -19.96 -18.64
CA GLU A 276 34.84 -21.34 -19.14
C GLU A 276 33.46 -21.98 -18.93
N VAL A 277 32.77 -21.58 -17.84
CA VAL A 277 31.44 -22.06 -17.45
C VAL A 277 30.59 -20.85 -17.03
N ALA A 278 29.32 -20.83 -17.43
CA ALA A 278 28.38 -19.80 -17.01
C ALA A 278 27.99 -19.99 -15.54
N ILE A 279 27.96 -18.89 -14.79
CA ILE A 279 27.45 -18.85 -13.41
C ILE A 279 25.92 -18.86 -13.46
N TYR A 280 25.30 -19.77 -12.72
CA TYR A 280 23.84 -19.93 -12.65
C TYR A 280 23.23 -19.18 -11.45
N PRO A 281 21.93 -18.84 -11.50
CA PRO A 281 21.22 -18.30 -10.35
C PRO A 281 21.32 -19.24 -9.13
N GLY A 282 21.68 -18.68 -7.98
CA GLY A 282 21.88 -19.36 -6.71
C GLY A 282 23.33 -19.70 -6.37
N GLU A 283 24.25 -19.68 -7.36
CA GLU A 283 25.66 -20.03 -7.11
C GLU A 283 26.42 -18.93 -6.38
N ASN A 284 26.12 -17.67 -6.69
CA ASN A 284 26.75 -16.51 -6.05
C ASN A 284 25.82 -15.29 -6.02
N GLU A 285 25.13 -15.12 -4.89
CA GLU A 285 24.17 -14.03 -4.66
C GLU A 285 24.77 -12.63 -4.89
N MET A 286 26.08 -12.44 -4.73
CA MET A 286 26.72 -11.13 -4.95
C MET A 286 26.79 -10.72 -6.42
N LEU A 287 26.64 -11.68 -7.34
CA LEU A 287 26.67 -11.43 -8.79
C LEU A 287 25.26 -11.31 -9.39
N GLU A 288 24.22 -11.40 -8.56
CA GLU A 288 22.84 -11.38 -9.03
C GLU A 288 22.24 -9.98 -8.98
N ILE A 289 21.48 -9.65 -10.03
CA ILE A 289 20.76 -8.40 -10.14
C ILE A 289 19.33 -8.72 -10.56
N ASP A 290 18.39 -8.44 -9.66
CA ASP A 290 16.97 -8.50 -9.97
C ASP A 290 16.63 -7.34 -10.91
N LEU A 291 15.90 -7.61 -11.99
CA LEU A 291 15.60 -6.60 -12.99
C LEU A 291 14.18 -6.06 -12.86
N GLN A 292 13.26 -6.68 -13.57
CA GLN A 292 11.87 -6.27 -13.68
C GLN A 292 11.01 -7.54 -13.69
N GLY A 293 9.71 -7.35 -13.74
CA GLY A 293 8.75 -8.44 -13.90
C GLY A 293 7.54 -8.00 -14.69
N LEU A 294 6.73 -8.97 -15.07
CA LEU A 294 5.48 -8.77 -15.78
C LEU A 294 4.48 -9.76 -15.21
N ILE A 295 3.34 -9.25 -14.74
CA ILE A 295 2.21 -10.10 -14.36
C ILE A 295 1.07 -9.83 -15.34
N VAL A 296 0.55 -10.90 -15.95
CA VAL A 296 -0.49 -10.84 -16.98
C VAL A 296 -1.64 -11.75 -16.58
N SER A 297 -2.86 -11.29 -16.80
CA SER A 297 -4.11 -12.05 -16.78
C SER A 297 -4.97 -11.66 -17.98
N SER A 298 -6.16 -12.23 -18.11
CA SER A 298 -7.06 -11.94 -19.23
C SER A 298 -7.52 -10.48 -19.33
N ASP A 299 -7.57 -9.76 -18.20
CA ASP A 299 -8.13 -8.40 -18.11
C ASP A 299 -7.15 -7.36 -17.54
N HIS A 300 -5.92 -7.75 -17.20
CA HIS A 300 -4.93 -6.85 -16.59
C HIS A 300 -3.50 -7.26 -16.94
N GLN A 301 -2.64 -6.26 -17.13
CA GLN A 301 -1.20 -6.41 -17.28
C GLN A 301 -0.49 -5.39 -16.39
N GLU A 302 0.48 -5.86 -15.60
CA GLU A 302 1.23 -5.05 -14.65
C GLU A 302 2.73 -5.28 -14.81
N THR A 303 3.50 -4.19 -14.96
CA THR A 303 4.97 -4.25 -14.94
C THR A 303 5.47 -4.09 -13.50
N MET A 304 6.38 -4.97 -13.11
CA MET A 304 7.08 -4.93 -11.82
C MET A 304 8.45 -4.30 -12.00
N ASN A 305 8.77 -3.31 -11.18
CA ASN A 305 10.09 -2.71 -11.15
C ASN A 305 10.99 -3.47 -10.17
N THR A 306 12.30 -3.19 -10.21
CA THR A 306 13.28 -3.81 -9.29
C THR A 306 12.89 -3.64 -7.82
N ASN A 307 12.37 -2.47 -7.45
CA ASN A 307 11.95 -2.18 -6.07
C ASN A 307 10.74 -2.99 -5.61
N ASP A 308 9.98 -3.59 -6.53
CA ASP A 308 8.83 -4.43 -6.21
C ASP A 308 9.27 -5.87 -5.86
N ILE A 309 10.49 -6.27 -6.25
CA ILE A 309 11.08 -7.57 -5.97
C ILE A 309 11.67 -7.55 -4.57
N LYS A 310 10.95 -8.12 -3.60
CA LYS A 310 11.40 -8.26 -2.21
C LYS A 310 12.26 -9.49 -1.99
N LYS A 311 12.05 -10.51 -2.81
CA LYS A 311 12.83 -11.74 -2.83
C LYS A 311 12.79 -12.35 -4.22
N PHE A 312 13.94 -12.70 -4.76
CA PHE A 312 14.09 -13.62 -5.87
C PHE A 312 15.32 -14.49 -5.61
N SER A 313 15.09 -15.63 -4.96
CA SER A 313 16.14 -16.60 -4.65
C SER A 313 15.91 -17.87 -5.46
N VAL A 314 16.95 -18.33 -6.12
CA VAL A 314 16.98 -19.58 -6.87
C VAL A 314 18.04 -20.46 -6.24
N LEU A 315 17.75 -21.74 -6.05
CA LEU A 315 18.72 -22.72 -5.59
C LEU A 315 18.69 -23.89 -6.57
N LEU A 316 19.70 -23.96 -7.43
CA LEU A 316 19.92 -25.06 -8.37
C LEU A 316 21.19 -25.81 -7.98
N ARG A 317 21.20 -27.12 -8.20
CA ARG A 317 22.40 -27.95 -8.12
C ARG A 317 23.16 -28.01 -9.44
N ASP A 318 22.42 -27.99 -10.55
CA ASP A 318 22.90 -28.10 -11.92
C ASP A 318 21.87 -27.43 -12.86
N PHE A 319 22.22 -27.25 -14.14
CA PHE A 319 21.28 -26.76 -15.17
C PHE A 319 20.01 -27.62 -15.23
N ILE A 320 20.17 -28.94 -15.12
CA ILE A 320 19.08 -29.91 -15.05
C ILE A 320 18.91 -30.32 -13.59
N ASP A 321 18.29 -29.47 -12.78
CA ASP A 321 17.94 -29.79 -11.40
C ASP A 321 16.43 -29.92 -11.21
N HIS A 322 15.93 -31.15 -11.25
CA HIS A 322 14.53 -31.48 -10.94
C HIS A 322 14.13 -31.25 -9.47
N ASN A 323 15.11 -30.93 -8.61
CA ASN A 323 14.89 -30.54 -7.23
C ASN A 323 15.25 -29.06 -7.00
N GLY A 324 15.43 -28.29 -8.06
CA GLY A 324 15.67 -26.86 -7.98
C GLY A 324 14.56 -26.18 -7.21
N PHE A 325 14.91 -25.21 -6.38
CA PHE A 325 13.97 -24.50 -5.53
C PHE A 325 13.98 -23.02 -5.85
N VAL A 326 12.81 -22.40 -5.89
CA VAL A 326 12.69 -20.95 -6.09
C VAL A 326 11.75 -20.35 -5.07
N SER A 327 12.17 -19.20 -4.55
CA SER A 327 11.41 -18.39 -3.63
C SER A 327 11.29 -16.97 -4.18
N LEU A 328 10.07 -16.59 -4.57
CA LEU A 328 9.72 -15.27 -5.08
C LEU A 328 8.79 -14.54 -4.12
N ASN A 329 9.06 -13.26 -3.92
CA ASN A 329 8.15 -12.32 -3.30
C ASN A 329 8.25 -11.01 -4.07
N VAL A 330 7.34 -10.81 -5.03
CA VAL A 330 7.28 -9.62 -5.87
C VAL A 330 5.92 -8.97 -5.67
N ILE A 331 5.89 -7.75 -5.19
CA ILE A 331 4.67 -7.09 -4.73
C ILE A 331 4.70 -5.62 -5.11
N ASN A 332 3.67 -5.16 -5.82
CA ASN A 332 3.41 -3.75 -6.05
C ASN A 332 1.95 -3.36 -5.71
N THR A 333 1.55 -2.15 -6.11
CA THR A 333 0.22 -1.56 -5.85
C THR A 333 -0.93 -2.26 -6.57
N PHE A 334 -0.71 -3.03 -7.62
CA PHE A 334 -1.78 -3.61 -8.43
C PHE A 334 -1.65 -5.11 -8.61
N ALA A 335 -0.46 -5.69 -8.47
CA ALA A 335 -0.28 -7.12 -8.57
C ALA A 335 0.90 -7.61 -7.73
N GLY A 336 1.00 -8.92 -7.60
CA GLY A 336 2.15 -9.57 -7.02
C GLY A 336 2.14 -11.07 -7.22
N VAL A 337 3.30 -11.66 -6.97
CA VAL A 337 3.51 -13.10 -6.94
C VAL A 337 4.27 -13.45 -5.67
N ILE A 338 3.74 -14.41 -4.92
CA ILE A 338 4.40 -15.03 -3.78
C ILE A 338 4.49 -16.51 -4.09
N TYR A 339 5.70 -16.99 -4.30
CA TYR A 339 5.96 -18.36 -4.71
C TYR A 339 7.07 -18.94 -3.85
N ASP A 340 6.86 -20.14 -3.34
CA ASP A 340 7.87 -20.89 -2.59
C ASP A 340 7.71 -22.36 -2.95
N GLY A 341 8.53 -22.82 -3.91
CA GLY A 341 8.29 -24.09 -4.56
C GLY A 341 9.43 -24.57 -5.45
N ARG A 342 9.20 -25.70 -6.12
CA ARG A 342 10.19 -26.33 -7.00
C ARG A 342 10.07 -25.83 -8.42
N VAL A 343 11.20 -25.60 -9.08
CA VAL A 343 11.25 -25.49 -10.54
C VAL A 343 11.43 -26.87 -11.14
N GLN A 344 10.70 -27.20 -12.20
CA GLN A 344 10.83 -28.51 -12.84
C GLN A 344 12.21 -28.72 -13.48
N SER A 345 12.74 -27.67 -14.10
CA SER A 345 14.06 -27.59 -14.73
C SER A 345 14.34 -26.17 -15.21
N MET A 346 15.60 -25.87 -15.53
CA MET A 346 15.92 -24.73 -16.39
C MET A 346 15.67 -25.09 -17.86
N MET A 347 14.96 -24.22 -18.57
CA MET A 347 14.58 -24.37 -19.97
C MET A 347 15.39 -23.39 -20.83
N SER A 348 15.71 -23.79 -22.06
CA SER A 348 16.33 -22.90 -23.05
C SER A 348 15.29 -21.95 -23.64
N TYR A 349 15.63 -20.65 -23.71
CA TYR A 349 14.88 -19.65 -24.46
C TYR A 349 15.74 -19.15 -25.62
N ASP A 350 15.58 -19.80 -26.78
CA ASP A 350 16.37 -19.54 -27.98
C ASP A 350 16.09 -18.16 -28.58
N VAL A 351 17.12 -17.31 -28.60
CA VAL A 351 17.10 -15.96 -29.17
C VAL A 351 18.03 -15.79 -30.38
N THR A 352 18.40 -16.87 -31.06
CA THR A 352 19.37 -16.91 -32.19
C THR A 352 19.05 -15.92 -33.31
N GLU A 353 17.77 -15.66 -33.60
CA GLU A 353 17.38 -14.66 -34.61
C GLU A 353 17.56 -13.20 -34.16
N SER A 354 18.14 -12.93 -32.98
CA SER A 354 18.52 -11.58 -32.51
C SER A 354 20.02 -11.35 -32.71
N ARG A 355 20.38 -10.39 -33.58
CA ARG A 355 21.73 -10.26 -34.15
C ARG A 355 22.85 -10.02 -33.12
N ALA A 356 24.02 -10.62 -33.41
CA ALA A 356 25.41 -10.41 -32.94
C ALA A 356 25.73 -10.57 -31.43
N ASN A 357 26.18 -11.77 -30.97
CA ASN A 357 26.68 -12.02 -29.59
C ASN A 357 27.63 -13.24 -29.46
N LEU A 358 28.29 -13.36 -28.30
CA LEU A 358 29.15 -14.47 -27.82
C LEU A 358 28.33 -15.55 -27.07
N SER A 359 28.77 -16.81 -27.08
CA SER A 359 28.03 -17.94 -26.49
C SER A 359 28.91 -19.06 -25.93
N LEU A 360 28.42 -19.78 -24.92
CA LEU A 360 29.10 -20.92 -24.28
C LEU A 360 28.38 -22.25 -24.49
N GLU A 361 29.13 -23.29 -24.84
CA GLU A 361 28.58 -24.58 -25.26
C GLU A 361 27.82 -25.34 -24.15
N PHE A 362 26.69 -25.96 -24.48
CA PHE A 362 25.90 -26.81 -23.57
C PHE A 362 25.95 -28.26 -24.06
N LYS A 363 25.40 -29.21 -23.31
CA LYS A 363 25.09 -30.54 -23.84
C LYS A 363 23.72 -30.94 -23.33
N ASP A 364 22.76 -31.04 -24.25
CA ASP A 364 21.56 -31.90 -24.26
C ASP A 364 20.23 -31.18 -24.64
N ASN A 365 19.38 -31.93 -25.36
CA ASN A 365 18.35 -31.49 -26.32
C ASN A 365 16.91 -31.58 -25.79
N ARG A 366 16.18 -30.45 -25.64
CA ARG A 366 14.70 -30.41 -25.67
C ARG A 366 14.16 -29.07 -26.23
N LYS A 367 13.09 -29.13 -27.03
CA LYS A 367 12.51 -28.02 -27.82
C LYS A 367 11.68 -27.01 -27.00
N THR A 368 11.82 -25.73 -27.36
CA THR A 368 11.20 -24.52 -26.77
C THR A 368 9.89 -24.08 -27.44
N VAL A 369 9.01 -23.36 -26.72
CA VAL A 369 7.86 -22.58 -27.24
C VAL A 369 8.19 -21.08 -27.23
N GLN A 370 8.02 -20.39 -28.36
CA GLN A 370 8.36 -18.96 -28.55
C GLN A 370 7.23 -17.99 -28.14
N PHE A 371 7.60 -16.84 -27.58
CA PHE A 371 6.74 -15.64 -27.45
C PHE A 371 7.46 -14.39 -28.00
N SER A 372 6.72 -13.37 -28.47
CA SER A 372 7.25 -12.24 -29.28
C SER A 372 8.03 -11.17 -28.51
N LYS A 373 8.78 -10.33 -29.26
CA LYS A 373 10.18 -9.92 -29.00
C LYS A 373 10.44 -8.46 -28.56
N ASP A 374 9.42 -7.67 -28.21
CA ASP A 374 9.57 -6.21 -28.22
C ASP A 374 9.67 -5.53 -26.84
N TYR A 375 10.67 -5.80 -25.98
CA TYR A 375 10.83 -5.07 -24.70
C TYR A 375 12.27 -4.99 -24.13
N PHE A 376 13.28 -4.52 -24.87
CA PHE A 376 14.56 -4.11 -24.26
C PHE A 376 15.17 -2.92 -24.99
N LYS A 377 15.07 -1.72 -24.41
CA LYS A 377 15.82 -0.55 -24.93
C LYS A 377 16.68 0.22 -23.94
N THR A 378 16.59 0.00 -22.62
CA THR A 378 17.51 0.65 -21.66
C THR A 378 17.56 -0.11 -20.33
N LEU A 379 18.64 -0.84 -20.07
CA LEU A 379 18.99 -1.31 -18.72
C LEU A 379 19.86 -0.24 -18.07
N THR A 380 19.45 0.28 -16.91
CA THR A 380 20.26 1.21 -16.10
C THR A 380 20.60 0.51 -14.80
N PHE A 381 21.89 0.25 -14.55
CA PHE A 381 22.33 -0.43 -13.33
C PHE A 381 22.31 0.53 -12.13
N PRO A 382 21.78 0.13 -10.96
CA PRO A 382 21.81 0.94 -9.75
C PRO A 382 23.25 1.25 -9.30
N LYS A 383 23.48 2.45 -8.75
CA LYS A 383 24.80 2.88 -8.22
C LYS A 383 25.31 2.03 -7.04
N GLU A 384 24.47 1.17 -6.47
CA GLU A 384 24.69 0.46 -5.21
C GLU A 384 25.61 -0.76 -5.36
N TYR A 385 25.86 -1.20 -6.60
CA TYR A 385 26.77 -2.29 -6.95
C TYR A 385 28.27 -1.91 -6.89
N LYS A 386 28.60 -0.67 -6.53
CA LYS A 386 29.97 -0.15 -6.29
C LYS A 386 30.81 -0.96 -5.29
N LYS A 387 30.22 -1.86 -4.50
CA LYS A 387 30.95 -2.61 -3.46
C LYS A 387 31.68 -3.86 -3.97
N LEU A 388 31.35 -4.35 -5.17
CA LEU A 388 32.07 -5.46 -5.82
C LEU A 388 33.52 -5.10 -6.19
N GLU A 389 33.83 -3.81 -6.36
CA GLU A 389 35.16 -3.31 -6.73
C GLU A 389 36.26 -3.47 -5.66
N SER A 390 35.91 -3.79 -4.41
CA SER A 390 36.91 -3.87 -3.31
C SER A 390 37.44 -5.28 -3.02
N ARG A 391 36.89 -6.32 -3.66
CA ARG A 391 37.47 -7.67 -3.63
C ARG A 391 38.03 -8.00 -5.02
N LYS A 392 39.20 -7.42 -5.30
CA LYS A 392 40.21 -8.16 -6.07
C LYS A 392 40.25 -9.57 -5.48
N LEU A 393 39.81 -10.54 -6.28
CA LEU A 393 40.20 -11.92 -6.15
C LEU A 393 41.67 -11.93 -5.75
N LEU A 394 41.90 -12.34 -4.50
CA LEU A 394 43.21 -12.73 -4.03
C LEU A 394 43.62 -13.87 -4.96
N SER A 395 44.39 -13.52 -5.98
CA SER A 395 45.24 -14.45 -6.69
C SER A 395 46.12 -15.15 -5.66
N LYS A 396 45.76 -16.37 -5.31
CA LYS A 396 46.67 -17.46 -4.94
C LYS A 396 46.08 -18.78 -5.38
#